data_AF-A0A8T2ZJB4-F1
#
_entry.id   AF-A0A8T2ZJB4-F1
#
_cell.length_a   1.000
_cell.length_b   1.000
_cell.length_c   1.000
_cell.angle_alpha   90.00
_cell.angle_beta   90.00
_cell.angle_gamma   90.00
#
_symmetry.space_group_name_H-M   'P 1'
#
loop_
_entity.id
_entity.type
_entity.pdbx_description
1 polymer ?
#
loop_
_entity_poly.entity_id
_entity_poly.type
_entity_poly.pdbx_seq_one_letter_code
_entity_poly.pdbx_strand_id
1 'polypeptide(L)'
;MRASLKGRYENDKSTGAATVAFNTGDVKLRASVTDATFVNGPSLNGLSLAVEKPGFFIVDYNVPKKDFRFQFMNAIKVVDKPLNLTYIHSRGDKRTILDGTLVIDSANKISANYMVGTENCKLKYTYVHRGLMTFEPCYDLAKNSWDFAVSQKVYSDDVLKATYQTSSKNLGLEWSTNSKLNGNFKIMVMVRLVTYFCVGMVCKIGSHLRKLQKC
;
A
#
# COMPACT_ATOMS: atom_id res chain seq x y z
N MET A 1 30.18 -5.60 -12.79
CA MET A 1 28.97 -6.38 -12.46
C MET A 1 28.63 -6.13 -10.99
N ARG A 2 27.35 -5.96 -10.62
CA ARG A 2 26.96 -5.60 -9.25
C ARG A 2 25.85 -6.53 -8.74
N ALA A 3 26.20 -7.41 -7.81
CA ALA A 3 25.27 -8.29 -7.13
C ALA A 3 24.87 -7.67 -5.78
N SER A 4 23.63 -7.90 -5.34
CA SER A 4 23.14 -7.47 -4.03
C SER A 4 22.44 -8.62 -3.32
N LEU A 5 22.79 -8.82 -2.04
CA LEU A 5 22.10 -9.74 -1.14
C LEU A 5 21.28 -8.92 -0.15
N LYS A 6 19.99 -9.26 0.00
CA LYS A 6 19.10 -8.66 1.00
C LYS A 6 18.44 -9.74 1.83
N GLY A 7 18.71 -9.74 3.13
CA GLY A 7 17.98 -10.53 4.13
C GLY A 7 16.84 -9.72 4.72
N ARG A 8 15.69 -10.36 4.97
CA ARG A 8 14.58 -9.78 5.72
C ARG A 8 14.08 -10.81 6.73
N TYR A 9 13.87 -10.37 7.96
CA TYR A 9 13.31 -11.18 9.03
C TYR A 9 12.14 -10.42 9.64
N GLU A 10 10.92 -10.99 9.57
CA GLU A 10 9.73 -10.44 10.20
C GLU A 10 9.32 -11.30 11.40
N ASN A 11 9.33 -10.70 12.60
CA ASN A 11 9.04 -11.39 13.87
C ASN A 11 7.58 -11.85 13.98
N ASP A 12 6.64 -11.15 13.34
CA ASP A 12 5.20 -11.43 13.44
C ASP A 12 4.76 -12.76 12.79
N LYS A 13 5.62 -13.41 11.99
CA LYS A 13 5.31 -14.69 11.30
C LYS A 13 6.46 -15.70 11.29
N SER A 14 7.53 -15.46 12.06
CA SER A 14 8.77 -16.27 12.04
C SER A 14 9.16 -16.69 10.60
N THR A 15 9.22 -15.72 9.68
CA THR A 15 9.55 -15.96 8.28
C THR A 15 10.73 -15.09 7.87
N GLY A 16 11.89 -15.72 7.73
CA GLY A 16 13.06 -15.22 7.05
C GLY A 16 12.92 -15.33 5.54
N ALA A 17 13.48 -14.34 4.84
CA ALA A 17 13.60 -14.32 3.40
C ALA A 17 14.98 -13.81 2.99
N ALA A 18 15.62 -14.52 2.07
CA ALA A 18 16.86 -14.09 1.44
C ALA A 18 16.62 -13.82 -0.03
N THR A 19 17.16 -12.71 -0.53
CA THR A 19 17.01 -12.29 -1.92
C THR A 19 18.38 -11.98 -2.51
N VAL A 20 18.72 -12.65 -3.60
CA VAL A 20 19.89 -12.35 -4.43
C VAL A 20 19.41 -11.64 -5.67
N ALA A 21 20.06 -10.54 -6.03
CA ALA A 21 19.78 -9.86 -7.28
C ALA A 21 21.07 -9.56 -8.07
N PHE A 22 20.99 -9.80 -9.37
CA PHE A 22 22.02 -9.55 -10.37
C PHE A 22 21.55 -8.42 -11.28
N ASN A 23 22.33 -7.35 -11.36
CA ASN A 23 22.02 -6.21 -12.21
C ASN A 23 22.89 -6.29 -13.48
N THR A 24 22.24 -6.28 -14.65
CA THR A 24 22.87 -6.25 -15.97
C THR A 24 22.26 -5.12 -16.82
N GLY A 25 22.98 -4.00 -16.89
CA GLY A 25 22.47 -2.78 -17.53
C GLY A 25 21.19 -2.28 -16.86
N ASP A 26 20.13 -2.12 -17.65
CA ASP A 26 18.80 -1.69 -17.20
C ASP A 26 17.96 -2.80 -16.55
N VAL A 27 18.39 -4.07 -16.67
CA VAL A 27 17.61 -5.23 -16.24
C VAL A 27 18.22 -5.84 -14.99
N LYS A 28 17.36 -6.24 -14.07
CA LYS A 28 17.71 -6.89 -12.83
C LYS A 28 17.03 -8.26 -12.74
N LEU A 29 17.85 -9.29 -12.60
CA LEU A 29 17.42 -10.64 -12.28
C LEU A 29 17.41 -10.80 -10.76
N ARG A 30 16.35 -11.33 -10.19
CA ARG A 30 16.18 -11.54 -8.75
C ARG A 30 15.77 -12.98 -8.49
N ALA A 31 16.40 -13.61 -7.51
CA ALA A 31 15.98 -14.87 -6.93
C ALA A 31 15.73 -14.64 -5.43
N SER A 32 14.57 -15.08 -4.94
CA SER A 32 14.18 -14.96 -3.54
C SER A 32 13.82 -16.33 -2.98
N VAL A 33 14.29 -16.62 -1.77
CA VAL A 33 13.94 -17.83 -1.01
C VAL A 33 13.38 -17.42 0.35
N THR A 34 12.53 -18.26 0.91
CA THR A 34 12.02 -18.09 2.28
C THR A 34 12.42 -19.29 3.14
N ASP A 35 12.21 -19.20 4.44
CA ASP A 35 12.52 -20.31 5.35
C ASP A 35 11.84 -21.63 4.94
N ALA A 36 10.66 -21.55 4.30
CA ALA A 36 9.93 -22.69 3.77
C ALA A 36 10.75 -23.56 2.78
N THR A 37 11.82 -23.01 2.20
CA THR A 37 12.78 -23.74 1.35
C THR A 37 13.55 -24.80 2.14
N PHE A 38 13.69 -24.63 3.47
CA PHE A 38 14.57 -25.45 4.33
C PHE A 38 13.84 -26.19 5.48
N VAL A 39 12.64 -25.78 5.89
CA VAL A 39 11.95 -26.30 7.11
C VAL A 39 11.78 -27.83 7.12
N ASN A 40 11.66 -28.49 5.95
CA ASN A 40 11.50 -29.95 5.84
C ASN A 40 12.57 -30.60 4.93
N GLY A 41 13.76 -30.01 4.86
CA GLY A 41 14.79 -30.36 3.88
C GLY A 41 14.73 -29.51 2.61
N PRO A 42 15.71 -29.66 1.69
CA PRO A 42 15.82 -28.82 0.50
C PRO A 42 14.58 -28.98 -0.37
N SER A 43 13.79 -27.92 -0.50
CA SER A 43 12.61 -27.92 -1.35
C SER A 43 12.53 -26.62 -2.14
N LEU A 44 11.81 -26.63 -3.26
CA LEU A 44 11.57 -25.41 -4.02
C LEU A 44 10.49 -24.51 -3.37
N ASN A 45 9.91 -24.94 -2.24
CA ASN A 45 8.90 -24.19 -1.51
C ASN A 45 9.47 -22.84 -1.06
N GLY A 46 8.78 -21.75 -1.35
CA GLY A 46 9.27 -20.41 -1.03
C GLY A 46 10.26 -19.79 -2.03
N LEU A 47 10.67 -20.51 -3.09
CA LEU A 47 11.50 -19.95 -4.16
C LEU A 47 10.66 -19.12 -5.15
N SER A 48 11.11 -17.91 -5.45
CA SER A 48 10.61 -17.11 -6.57
C SER A 48 11.75 -16.52 -7.40
N LEU A 49 11.49 -16.37 -8.69
CA LEU A 49 12.41 -15.77 -9.67
C LEU A 49 11.73 -14.57 -10.28
N ALA A 50 12.45 -13.48 -10.48
CA ALA A 50 11.90 -12.29 -11.13
C ALA A 50 12.91 -11.64 -12.07
N VAL A 51 12.40 -11.10 -13.17
CA VAL A 51 13.12 -10.23 -14.08
C VAL A 51 12.43 -8.87 -14.04
N GLU A 52 13.17 -7.82 -13.71
CA GLU A 52 12.61 -6.46 -13.64
C GLU A 52 13.48 -5.46 -14.39
N LYS A 53 12.83 -4.55 -15.12
CA LYS A 53 13.40 -3.28 -15.54
C LYS A 53 12.75 -2.18 -14.69
N PRO A 54 13.49 -1.55 -13.76
CA PRO A 54 12.91 -0.55 -12.85
C PRO A 54 12.14 0.54 -13.61
N GLY A 55 10.88 0.75 -13.22
CA GLY A 55 9.99 1.74 -13.85
C GLY A 55 9.30 1.28 -15.14
N PHE A 56 9.63 0.11 -15.71
CA PHE A 56 9.02 -0.40 -16.94
C PHE A 56 8.24 -1.69 -16.75
N PHE A 57 8.87 -2.74 -16.22
CA PHE A 57 8.19 -4.01 -16.04
C PHE A 57 8.81 -4.89 -14.95
N ILE A 58 8.01 -5.81 -14.45
CA ILE A 58 8.40 -6.88 -13.54
C ILE A 58 7.68 -8.14 -14.02
N VAL A 59 8.44 -9.20 -14.28
CA VAL A 59 7.91 -10.55 -14.50
C VAL A 59 8.38 -11.40 -13.34
N ASP A 60 7.45 -11.85 -12.52
CA ASP A 60 7.69 -12.68 -11.34
C ASP A 60 7.15 -14.09 -11.58
N TYR A 61 7.94 -15.09 -11.23
CA TYR A 61 7.59 -16.50 -11.31
C TYR A 61 7.69 -17.13 -9.92
N ASN A 62 6.55 -17.58 -9.42
CA ASN A 62 6.47 -18.35 -8.19
C ASN A 62 6.69 -19.83 -8.52
N VAL A 63 7.85 -20.37 -8.13
CA VAL A 63 8.26 -21.73 -8.52
C VAL A 63 7.32 -22.79 -7.93
N PRO A 64 6.94 -22.76 -6.64
CA PRO A 64 5.99 -23.74 -6.07
C PRO A 64 4.63 -23.74 -6.74
N LYS A 65 4.08 -22.54 -6.97
CA LYS A 65 2.74 -22.38 -7.56
C LYS A 65 2.74 -22.55 -9.07
N LYS A 66 3.92 -22.60 -9.70
CA LYS A 66 4.12 -22.56 -11.15
C LYS A 66 3.34 -21.41 -11.79
N ASP A 67 3.36 -20.26 -11.12
CA ASP A 67 2.54 -19.11 -11.47
C ASP A 67 3.39 -17.93 -11.92
N PHE A 68 2.91 -17.22 -12.94
CA PHE A 68 3.50 -16.01 -13.46
C PHE A 68 2.66 -14.80 -13.10
N ARG A 69 3.34 -13.75 -12.64
CA ARG A 69 2.78 -12.41 -12.51
C ARG A 69 3.54 -11.45 -13.39
N PHE A 70 2.82 -10.82 -14.30
CA PHE A 70 3.32 -9.77 -15.17
C PHE A 70 2.86 -8.43 -14.63
N GLN A 71 3.79 -7.48 -14.52
CA GLN A 71 3.49 -6.10 -14.16
C GLN A 71 4.19 -5.18 -15.16
N PHE A 72 3.42 -4.34 -15.83
CA PHE A 72 3.92 -3.32 -16.75
C PHE A 72 3.56 -1.94 -16.22
N MET A 73 4.53 -1.05 -16.20
CA MET A 73 4.40 0.32 -15.71
C MET A 73 4.71 1.26 -16.86
N ASN A 74 3.89 2.29 -17.02
CA ASN A 74 4.09 3.33 -18.00
C ASN A 74 3.77 4.69 -17.38
N ALA A 75 4.57 5.70 -17.71
CA ALA A 75 4.33 7.07 -17.30
C ALA A 75 4.23 7.92 -18.57
N ILE A 76 3.02 8.41 -18.84
CA ILE A 76 2.76 9.34 -19.95
C ILE A 76 2.41 10.72 -19.40
N LYS A 77 2.55 11.77 -20.22
CA LYS A 77 2.09 13.11 -19.85
C LYS A 77 0.77 13.40 -20.54
N VAL A 78 -0.22 13.84 -19.78
CA VAL A 78 -1.52 14.31 -20.28
C VAL A 78 -1.67 15.75 -19.83
N VAL A 79 -1.70 16.69 -20.77
CA VAL A 79 -1.72 18.15 -20.48
C VAL A 79 -0.55 18.53 -19.54
N ASP A 80 0.65 18.06 -19.87
CA ASP A 80 1.88 18.22 -19.05
C ASP A 80 1.82 17.64 -17.63
N LYS A 81 0.74 16.95 -17.27
CA LYS A 81 0.58 16.28 -15.98
C LYS A 81 0.95 14.80 -16.10
N PRO A 82 1.74 14.25 -15.18
CA PRO A 82 2.14 12.85 -15.27
C PRO A 82 0.97 11.94 -14.91
N LEU A 83 0.66 11.03 -15.83
CA LEU A 83 -0.27 9.93 -15.70
C LEU A 83 0.53 8.63 -15.63
N ASN A 84 0.53 8.01 -14.45
CA ASN A 84 1.16 6.73 -14.20
C ASN A 84 0.12 5.62 -14.38
N LEU A 85 0.43 4.64 -15.22
CA LEU A 85 -0.40 3.49 -15.50
C LEU A 85 0.36 2.23 -15.08
N THR A 86 -0.32 1.32 -14.38
CA THR A 86 0.22 0.00 -14.07
C THR A 86 -0.77 -1.06 -14.48
N TYR A 87 -0.33 -1.99 -15.31
CA TYR A 87 -1.05 -3.20 -15.66
C TYR A 87 -0.45 -4.36 -14.87
N ILE A 88 -1.28 -5.16 -14.21
CA ILE A 88 -0.84 -6.36 -13.49
C ILE A 88 -1.71 -7.53 -13.96
N HIS A 89 -1.09 -8.60 -14.41
CA HIS A 89 -1.75 -9.85 -14.75
C HIS A 89 -1.12 -11.00 -13.99
N SER A 90 -1.92 -11.67 -13.16
CA SER A 90 -1.56 -12.91 -12.49
C SER A 90 -2.22 -14.08 -13.23
N ARG A 91 -1.40 -14.99 -13.76
CA ARG A 91 -1.88 -16.12 -14.58
C ARG A 91 -2.67 -17.14 -13.75
N GLY A 92 -2.19 -17.46 -12.55
CA GLY A 92 -2.74 -18.49 -11.66
C GLY A 92 -4.07 -18.06 -11.09
N ASP A 93 -4.17 -16.81 -10.65
CA ASP A 93 -5.42 -16.21 -10.18
C ASP A 93 -6.36 -15.80 -11.33
N LYS A 94 -5.93 -15.93 -12.59
CA LYS A 94 -6.61 -15.41 -13.79
C LYS A 94 -7.09 -13.97 -13.61
N ARG A 95 -6.28 -13.17 -12.92
CA ARG A 95 -6.66 -11.85 -12.42
C ARG A 95 -5.87 -10.77 -13.13
N THR A 96 -6.58 -9.78 -13.65
CA THR A 96 -5.98 -8.60 -14.28
C THR A 96 -6.40 -7.35 -13.52
N ILE A 97 -5.44 -6.51 -13.15
CA ILE A 97 -5.63 -5.24 -12.45
C ILE A 97 -5.04 -4.12 -13.31
N LEU A 98 -5.78 -3.03 -13.44
CA LEU A 98 -5.39 -1.79 -14.06
C LEU A 98 -5.40 -0.69 -13.01
N ASP A 99 -4.24 -0.11 -12.77
CA ASP A 99 -4.06 1.05 -11.91
C ASP A 99 -3.70 2.26 -12.75
N GLY A 100 -4.35 3.39 -12.45
CA GLY A 100 -4.04 4.69 -13.02
C GLY A 100 -3.89 5.73 -11.93
N THR A 101 -2.91 6.61 -12.04
CA THR A 101 -2.74 7.75 -11.13
C THR A 101 -2.35 8.98 -11.93
N LEU A 102 -3.24 9.97 -11.95
CA LEU A 102 -3.01 11.29 -12.53
C LEU A 102 -2.59 12.26 -11.42
N VAL A 103 -1.42 12.86 -11.56
CA VAL A 103 -0.93 13.89 -10.63
C VAL A 103 -1.24 15.26 -11.23
N ILE A 104 -2.25 15.93 -10.68
CA ILE A 104 -2.72 17.23 -11.19
C ILE A 104 -1.71 18.32 -10.80
N ASP A 105 -1.27 18.32 -9.54
CA ASP A 105 -0.25 19.20 -9.00
C ASP A 105 0.41 18.58 -7.76
N SER A 106 1.18 19.36 -7.00
CA SER A 106 1.86 18.89 -5.79
C SER A 106 0.90 18.49 -4.65
N ALA A 107 -0.32 19.02 -4.64
CA ALA A 107 -1.33 18.79 -3.62
C ALA A 107 -2.42 17.81 -4.08
N ASN A 108 -2.76 17.77 -5.37
CA ASN A 108 -3.93 17.09 -5.91
C ASN A 108 -3.55 15.89 -6.78
N LYS A 109 -4.13 14.72 -6.47
CA LYS A 109 -3.96 13.47 -7.24
C LYS A 109 -5.28 12.74 -7.40
N ILE A 110 -5.50 12.13 -8.56
CA ILE A 110 -6.60 11.19 -8.82
C ILE A 110 -5.99 9.83 -9.06
N SER A 111 -6.54 8.79 -8.42
CA SER A 111 -6.13 7.40 -8.62
C SER A 111 -7.35 6.54 -8.91
N ALA A 112 -7.23 5.65 -9.88
CA ALA A 112 -8.24 4.65 -10.22
C ALA A 112 -7.61 3.27 -10.18
N ASN A 113 -8.30 2.32 -9.56
CA ASN A 113 -7.94 0.89 -9.55
C ASN A 113 -9.14 0.13 -10.13
N TYR A 114 -8.90 -0.68 -11.15
CA TYR A 114 -9.93 -1.50 -11.78
C TYR A 114 -9.45 -2.93 -11.93
N MET A 115 -10.25 -3.88 -11.47
CA MET A 115 -10.00 -5.30 -11.73
C MET A 115 -10.87 -5.76 -12.90
N VAL A 116 -10.20 -6.04 -14.02
CA VAL A 116 -10.84 -6.35 -15.30
C VAL A 116 -11.71 -7.59 -15.18
N GLY A 117 -12.91 -7.53 -15.75
CA GLY A 117 -13.88 -8.62 -15.70
C GLY A 117 -14.65 -8.71 -14.38
N THR A 118 -14.52 -7.69 -13.51
CA THR A 118 -15.30 -7.59 -12.28
C THR A 118 -15.88 -6.18 -12.14
N GLU A 119 -16.80 -5.99 -11.18
CA GLU A 119 -17.33 -4.68 -10.79
C GLU A 119 -16.40 -3.92 -9.82
N ASN A 120 -15.25 -4.51 -9.48
CA ASN A 120 -14.29 -3.92 -8.55
C ASN A 120 -13.52 -2.79 -9.22
N CYS A 121 -14.10 -1.60 -9.16
CA CYS A 121 -13.48 -0.33 -9.51
C CYS A 121 -13.45 0.57 -8.28
N LYS A 122 -12.30 1.19 -8.01
CA LYS A 122 -12.11 2.16 -6.93
C LYS A 122 -11.56 3.44 -7.50
N LEU A 123 -12.25 4.55 -7.21
CA LEU A 123 -11.80 5.89 -7.57
C LEU A 123 -11.42 6.63 -6.28
N LYS A 124 -10.18 7.08 -6.19
CA LYS A 124 -9.64 7.81 -5.04
C LYS A 124 -9.17 9.19 -5.48
N TYR A 125 -9.56 10.20 -4.73
CA TYR A 125 -8.97 11.52 -4.82
C TYR A 125 -8.07 11.74 -3.61
N THR A 126 -6.96 12.44 -3.79
CA THR A 126 -6.04 12.78 -2.72
C THR A 126 -5.74 14.26 -2.78
N TYR A 127 -5.98 14.97 -1.68
CA TYR A 127 -5.64 16.37 -1.51
C TYR A 127 -4.74 16.58 -0.30
N VAL A 128 -3.58 17.21 -0.51
CA VAL A 128 -2.65 17.57 0.55
C VAL A 128 -2.78 19.06 0.87
N HIS A 129 -3.32 19.37 2.04
CA HIS A 129 -3.43 20.73 2.55
C HIS A 129 -2.16 21.13 3.32
N ARG A 130 -1.48 22.18 2.83
CA ARG A 130 -0.27 22.79 3.44
C ARG A 130 0.88 21.80 3.70
N GLY A 131 0.93 20.68 2.97
CA GLY A 131 1.95 19.63 3.18
C GLY A 131 1.82 18.82 4.47
N LEU A 132 0.80 19.12 5.30
CA LEU A 132 0.62 18.53 6.64
C LEU A 132 -0.56 17.58 6.72
N MET A 133 -1.72 18.01 6.19
CA MET A 133 -2.96 17.23 6.23
C MET A 133 -3.25 16.65 4.86
N THR A 134 -3.69 15.40 4.80
CA THR A 134 -4.09 14.73 3.57
C THR A 134 -5.51 14.22 3.70
N PHE A 135 -6.36 14.56 2.73
CA PHE A 135 -7.73 14.09 2.60
C PHE A 135 -7.80 13.10 1.45
N GLU A 136 -8.38 11.93 1.70
CA GLU A 136 -8.49 10.84 0.73
C GLU A 136 -9.92 10.26 0.71
N PRO A 137 -10.88 10.90 0.03
CA PRO A 137 -12.14 10.24 -0.31
C PRO A 137 -11.91 9.18 -1.39
N CYS A 138 -12.53 8.02 -1.23
CA CYS A 138 -12.46 6.89 -2.14
C CYS A 138 -13.87 6.33 -2.35
N TYR A 139 -14.29 6.19 -3.61
CA TYR A 139 -15.54 5.53 -3.94
C TYR A 139 -15.25 4.11 -4.45
N ASP A 140 -15.90 3.12 -3.85
CA ASP A 140 -15.82 1.71 -4.22
C ASP A 140 -17.10 1.35 -4.98
N LEU A 141 -16.99 1.16 -6.30
CA LEU A 141 -18.13 0.89 -7.18
C LEU A 141 -18.77 -0.47 -6.86
N ALA A 142 -17.97 -1.48 -6.53
CA ALA A 142 -18.50 -2.81 -6.21
C ALA A 142 -19.35 -2.81 -4.95
N LYS A 143 -19.04 -1.92 -4.00
CA LYS A 143 -19.81 -1.78 -2.75
C LYS A 143 -20.84 -0.66 -2.79
N ASN A 144 -20.84 0.13 -3.86
CA ASN A 144 -21.60 1.37 -3.95
C ASN A 144 -21.44 2.24 -2.69
N SER A 145 -20.20 2.46 -2.24
CA SER A 145 -19.94 3.11 -0.96
C SER A 145 -18.71 4.01 -0.97
N TRP A 146 -18.75 5.06 -0.15
CA TRP A 146 -17.61 5.93 0.09
C TRP A 146 -16.79 5.46 1.29
N ASP A 147 -15.48 5.46 1.14
CA ASP A 147 -14.51 5.37 2.21
C ASP A 147 -13.78 6.72 2.32
N PHE A 148 -13.55 7.18 3.54
CA PHE A 148 -12.86 8.45 3.80
C PHE A 148 -11.62 8.19 4.63
N ALA A 149 -10.52 8.83 4.28
CA ALA A 149 -9.37 8.90 5.17
C ALA A 149 -8.87 10.33 5.30
N VAL A 150 -8.46 10.68 6.51
CA VAL A 150 -7.77 11.94 6.82
C VAL A 150 -6.50 11.57 7.55
N SER A 151 -5.36 12.09 7.10
CA SER A 151 -4.10 11.94 7.81
C SER A 151 -3.45 13.29 8.07
N GLN A 152 -2.75 13.39 9.19
CA GLN A 152 -2.02 14.58 9.59
C GLN A 152 -0.64 14.17 10.06
N LYS A 153 0.38 14.84 9.52
CA LYS A 153 1.73 14.77 10.08
C LYS A 153 1.78 15.53 11.41
N VAL A 154 2.27 14.86 12.44
CA VAL A 154 2.45 15.37 13.80
C VAL A 154 3.93 15.14 14.15
N TYR A 155 4.55 16.02 14.95
CA TYR A 155 5.94 15.88 15.47
C TYR A 155 6.97 15.15 14.58
N SER A 156 7.78 15.93 13.85
CA SER A 156 8.92 15.50 13.00
C SER A 156 8.62 14.46 11.93
N ASP A 157 8.15 13.25 12.29
CA ASP A 157 7.90 12.12 11.38
C ASP A 157 6.66 11.27 11.77
N ASP A 158 5.90 11.66 12.78
CA ASP A 158 4.69 10.93 13.18
C ASP A 158 3.51 11.26 12.26
N VAL A 159 2.64 10.28 12.06
CA VAL A 159 1.41 10.45 11.27
C VAL A 159 0.24 9.88 12.06
N LEU A 160 -0.75 10.73 12.29
CA LEU A 160 -2.06 10.33 12.78
C LEU A 160 -3.00 10.21 11.58
N LYS A 161 -3.70 9.08 11.45
CA LYS A 161 -4.64 8.81 10.37
C LYS A 161 -5.97 8.32 10.93
N ALA A 162 -7.05 8.98 10.55
CA ALA A 162 -8.41 8.52 10.78
C ALA A 162 -9.00 7.98 9.48
N THR A 163 -9.74 6.88 9.55
CA THR A 163 -10.42 6.28 8.40
C THR A 163 -11.86 5.96 8.75
N TYR A 164 -12.78 6.18 7.82
CA TYR A 164 -14.16 5.76 7.96
C TYR A 164 -14.60 4.99 6.72
N GLN A 165 -15.04 3.76 6.92
CA GLN A 165 -15.57 2.90 5.87
C GLN A 165 -17.09 2.87 5.96
N THR A 166 -17.79 3.41 4.96
CA THR A 166 -19.26 3.56 5.05
C THR A 166 -19.96 2.21 4.98
N SER A 167 -19.52 1.31 4.10
CA SER A 167 -20.16 0.00 3.91
C SER A 167 -20.10 -0.87 5.16
N SER A 168 -18.94 -0.94 5.82
CA SER A 168 -18.74 -1.75 7.03
C SER A 168 -19.10 -1.00 8.33
N LYS A 169 -19.28 0.32 8.25
CA LYS A 169 -19.43 1.25 9.39
C LYS A 169 -18.24 1.21 10.34
N ASN A 170 -17.04 0.95 9.81
CA ASN A 170 -15.82 0.89 10.61
C ASN A 170 -15.17 2.27 10.71
N LEU A 171 -14.90 2.70 11.93
CA LEU A 171 -14.05 3.86 12.24
C LEU A 171 -12.67 3.34 12.68
N GLY A 172 -11.63 3.77 11.99
CA GLY A 172 -10.24 3.44 12.28
C GLY A 172 -9.46 4.66 12.73
N LEU A 173 -8.58 4.48 13.70
CA LEU A 173 -7.54 5.44 14.09
C LEU A 173 -6.19 4.72 14.05
N GLU A 174 -5.23 5.32 13.37
CA GLU A 174 -3.87 4.83 13.21
C GLU A 174 -2.89 5.92 13.63
N TRP A 175 -1.91 5.56 14.45
CA TRP A 175 -0.71 6.35 14.69
C TRP A 175 0.50 5.54 14.25
N SER A 176 1.28 6.10 13.33
CA SER A 176 2.58 5.57 12.96
C SER A 176 3.68 6.58 13.32
N THR A 177 4.74 6.13 13.96
CA THR A 177 6.00 6.89 14.09
C THR A 177 7.03 6.35 13.12
N ASN A 178 7.89 7.24 12.62
CA ASN A 178 9.06 6.83 11.86
C ASN A 178 10.32 7.52 12.41
N SER A 179 10.59 7.30 13.71
CA SER A 179 11.77 7.85 14.36
C SER A 179 13.01 7.02 14.06
N LYS A 180 14.10 7.69 13.70
CA LYS A 180 15.44 7.06 13.56
C LYS A 180 16.03 6.60 14.89
N LEU A 181 15.56 7.17 16.01
CA LEU A 181 16.08 6.93 17.36
C LEU A 181 15.26 5.88 18.12
N ASN A 182 13.94 5.92 18.01
CA ASN A 182 13.04 5.07 18.81
C ASN A 182 12.45 3.88 18.03
N GLY A 183 12.88 3.70 16.77
CA GLY A 183 12.34 2.69 15.88
C GLY A 183 10.99 3.10 15.27
N ASN A 184 10.49 2.23 14.39
CA ASN A 184 9.20 2.42 13.72
C ASN A 184 8.15 1.58 14.45
N PHE A 185 7.15 2.23 15.04
CA PHE A 185 5.98 1.55 15.60
C PHE A 185 4.70 2.07 14.96
N LYS A 186 3.70 1.20 14.88
CA LYS A 186 2.38 1.49 14.33
C LYS A 186 1.31 0.93 15.25
N ILE A 187 0.45 1.81 15.74
CA ILE A 187 -0.70 1.46 16.58
C ILE A 187 -1.96 1.71 15.76
N MET A 188 -2.85 0.71 15.71
CA MET A 188 -4.12 0.80 14.99
C MET A 188 -5.27 0.34 15.88
N VAL A 189 -6.32 1.15 15.91
CA VAL A 189 -7.59 0.84 16.59
C VAL A 189 -8.69 0.92 15.56
N MET A 190 -9.56 -0.08 15.49
CA MET A 190 -10.74 -0.07 14.64
C MET A 190 -11.98 -0.42 15.46
N VAL A 191 -13.00 0.42 15.38
CA VAL A 191 -14.28 0.26 16.07
C VAL A 191 -15.39 0.22 15.04
N ARG A 192 -16.26 -0.78 15.14
CA ARG A 192 -17.46 -0.85 14.32
C ARG A 192 -18.56 -0.03 14.97
N LEU A 193 -19.09 0.96 14.24
CA LEU A 193 -20.20 1.77 14.73
C LEU A 193 -21.50 0.96 14.63
N VAL A 194 -22.02 0.59 15.80
CA VAL A 194 -23.40 0.09 15.98
C VAL A 194 -24.22 1.27 16.51
N THR A 195 -25.46 1.39 16.04
CA THR A 195 -26.36 2.57 16.11
C THR A 195 -26.46 3.29 17.46
N TYR A 196 -26.08 2.66 18.58
CA TYR A 196 -26.13 3.23 19.93
C TYR A 196 -24.93 4.13 20.32
N PHE A 197 -23.86 4.21 19.52
CA PHE A 197 -22.62 4.92 19.91
C PHE A 197 -22.37 6.28 19.24
N CYS A 198 -23.24 6.73 18.32
CA CYS A 198 -22.94 7.82 17.38
C CYS A 198 -22.88 9.25 17.96
N VAL A 199 -23.31 9.52 19.20
CA VAL A 199 -23.38 10.91 19.70
C VAL A 199 -22.26 11.27 20.69
N GLY A 200 -21.62 10.29 21.33
CA GLY A 200 -20.69 10.54 22.44
C GLY A 200 -19.23 10.81 22.05
N MET A 201 -18.71 10.20 20.98
CA MET A 201 -17.26 10.09 20.78
C MET A 201 -16.65 11.24 19.96
N VAL A 202 -17.38 11.75 18.97
CA VAL A 202 -16.91 12.87 18.10
C VAL A 202 -16.80 14.18 18.91
N CYS A 203 -17.67 14.38 19.91
CA CYS A 203 -17.64 15.56 20.77
C CYS A 203 -16.53 15.48 21.86
N LYS A 204 -16.15 14.27 22.28
CA LYS A 204 -15.11 14.05 23.32
C LYS A 204 -13.68 14.17 22.79
N ILE A 205 -13.43 13.76 21.54
CA ILE A 205 -12.10 13.90 20.93
C ILE A 205 -11.78 15.37 20.62
N GLY A 206 -12.76 16.17 20.16
CA GLY A 206 -12.59 17.61 19.93
C GLY A 206 -12.46 18.47 21.19
N SER A 207 -12.85 17.96 22.36
CA SER A 207 -12.67 18.66 23.65
C SER A 207 -11.36 18.28 24.34
N HIS A 208 -10.83 17.08 24.11
CA HIS A 208 -9.53 16.69 24.68
C HIS A 208 -8.34 17.32 23.96
N LEU A 209 -8.42 17.51 22.63
CA LEU A 209 -7.37 18.19 21.85
C LEU A 209 -7.25 19.68 22.18
N ARG A 210 -8.34 20.35 22.61
CA ARG A 210 -8.29 21.75 23.05
C ARG A 210 -7.68 21.95 24.44
N LYS A 211 -7.60 20.91 25.28
CA LYS A 211 -6.91 20.98 26.58
C LYS A 211 -5.40 20.81 26.46
N LEU A 212 -4.90 20.19 25.39
CA LEU A 212 -3.47 19.97 25.17
C LEU A 212 -2.75 21.13 24.46
N GLN A 213 -3.46 22.18 24.03
CA GLN A 213 -2.88 23.41 23.47
C GLN A 213 -2.84 24.58 24.49
N LYS A 214 -3.17 24.34 25.75
CA LYS A 214 -3.15 25.36 26.83
C LYS A 214 -2.19 25.05 27.98
N CYS A 215 -1.21 24.18 27.77
CA CYS A 215 -0.05 24.02 28.65
C CYS A 215 1.21 24.31 27.86
#